data_AF-A0A4P9CCI9-F1
#
_entry.id   AF-A0A4P9CCI9-F1
#
_cell.length_a   1.000
_cell.length_b   1.000
_cell.length_c   1.000
_cell.angle_alpha   90.00
_cell.angle_beta   90.00
_cell.angle_gamma   90.00
#
_symmetry.space_group_name_H-M   'P 1'
#
loop_
_entity.id
_entity.type
_entity.pdbx_description
1 polymer ?
#
loop_
_entity_poly.entity_id
_entity_poly.type
_entity_poly.pdbx_seq_one_letter_code
_entity_poly.pdbx_strand_id
1 'polypeptide(L)'
;MYRKYTSEEKLNIVEGYLNGLFSLEEKAHELGYKSAPGCFKRWVRQYQEQGAEGLLCSAGNKSYTAEFKTMVVEEYLSGKGSAVELAAKHKISTADVLLHWVSLYNANRKLKDYNPKREVYMAEARRKTTLEEREAIVKYCIVHDRDYKETASLFDVSYSQVYSWVKKYDANGETGLVDRRGHHKADDEVDELERLRRENIRLKSQLEEKDMAVELLKKAKEFERM
;
A
#
# COMPACT_ATOMS: atom_id res chain seq x y z
N MET A 1 -17.00 11.82 -11.29
CA MET A 1 -16.48 12.86 -10.38
C MET A 1 -16.71 12.38 -8.96
N TYR A 2 -15.66 12.19 -8.15
CA TYR A 2 -15.80 11.74 -6.76
C TYR A 2 -15.70 12.98 -5.85
N ARG A 3 -16.83 13.52 -5.42
CA ARG A 3 -16.88 14.62 -4.44
C ARG A 3 -16.82 14.03 -3.04
N LYS A 4 -15.88 14.53 -2.23
CA LYS A 4 -15.85 14.23 -0.79
C LYS A 4 -16.83 15.15 -0.09
N TYR A 5 -17.64 14.58 0.81
CA TYR A 5 -18.61 15.32 1.61
C TYR A 5 -18.15 15.36 3.06
N THR A 6 -18.20 16.54 3.67
CA THR A 6 -18.00 16.68 5.12
C THR A 6 -19.19 16.10 5.88
N SER A 7 -19.02 15.80 7.18
CA SER A 7 -20.13 15.32 8.02
C SER A 7 -21.27 16.36 8.08
N GLU A 8 -20.94 17.65 8.10
CA GLU A 8 -21.90 18.76 8.11
C GLU A 8 -22.68 18.86 6.80
N GLU A 9 -22.03 18.73 5.65
CA GLU A 9 -22.72 18.72 4.34
C GLU A 9 -23.71 17.57 4.25
N LYS A 10 -23.35 16.38 4.75
CA LYS A 10 -24.26 15.22 4.79
C LYS A 10 -25.47 15.49 5.68
N LEU A 11 -25.25 16.07 6.87
CA LEU A 11 -26.32 16.41 7.81
C LEU A 11 -27.30 17.39 7.19
N ASN A 12 -26.82 18.47 6.57
CA ASN A 12 -27.67 19.46 5.91
C ASN A 12 -28.53 18.83 4.79
N ILE A 13 -27.93 17.96 3.96
CA ILE A 13 -28.65 17.25 2.91
C ILE A 13 -29.76 16.36 3.49
N VAL A 14 -29.48 15.64 4.58
CA VAL A 14 -30.45 14.72 5.17
C VAL A 14 -31.54 15.46 5.94
N GLU A 15 -31.20 16.45 6.76
CA GLU A 15 -32.18 17.25 7.51
C GLU A 15 -33.06 18.07 6.58
N GLY A 16 -32.50 18.66 5.53
CA GLY A 16 -33.29 19.38 4.54
C GLY A 16 -34.26 18.48 3.77
N TYR A 17 -33.85 17.24 3.47
CA TYR A 17 -34.75 16.24 2.89
C TYR A 17 -35.86 15.81 3.87
N LEU A 18 -35.52 15.53 5.14
CA LEU A 18 -36.49 15.11 6.16
C LEU A 18 -37.48 16.22 6.53
N ASN A 19 -37.05 17.49 6.50
CA ASN A 19 -37.89 18.66 6.71
C ASN A 19 -38.71 19.05 5.46
N GLY A 20 -38.57 18.34 4.35
CA GLY A 20 -39.31 18.58 3.12
C GLY A 20 -38.89 19.85 2.37
N LEU A 21 -37.69 20.39 2.62
CA LEU A 21 -37.19 21.59 1.96
C LEU A 21 -36.84 21.34 0.48
N PHE A 22 -36.42 20.12 0.15
CA PHE A 22 -36.08 19.70 -1.22
C PHE A 22 -36.19 18.18 -1.37
N SER A 23 -36.39 17.70 -2.60
CA SER A 23 -36.19 16.29 -2.93
C SER A 23 -34.71 15.93 -3.08
N LEU A 24 -34.36 14.65 -2.94
CA LEU A 24 -32.97 14.20 -3.13
C LEU A 24 -32.49 14.44 -4.57
N GLU A 25 -33.41 14.35 -5.52
CA GLU A 25 -33.21 14.59 -6.94
C GLU A 25 -32.94 16.08 -7.21
N GLU A 26 -33.74 16.99 -6.64
CA GLU A 26 -33.49 18.44 -6.72
C GLU A 26 -32.12 18.80 -6.16
N LYS A 27 -31.79 18.30 -4.96
CA LYS A 27 -30.50 18.59 -4.34
C LYS A 27 -29.33 18.00 -5.14
N ALA A 28 -29.53 16.84 -5.75
CA ALA A 28 -28.54 16.23 -6.63
C ALA A 28 -28.29 17.08 -7.88
N HIS A 29 -29.34 17.60 -8.51
CA HIS A 29 -29.22 18.51 -9.65
C HIS A 29 -28.53 19.82 -9.28
N GLU A 30 -28.86 20.41 -8.11
CA GLU A 30 -28.17 21.60 -7.58
C GLU A 30 -26.66 21.36 -7.41
N LEU A 31 -26.28 20.15 -6.98
CA LEU A 31 -24.88 19.75 -6.80
C LEU A 31 -24.20 19.28 -8.10
N GLY A 32 -24.89 19.37 -9.25
CA GLY A 32 -24.36 19.06 -10.58
C GLY A 32 -24.45 17.58 -10.99
N TYR A 33 -25.22 16.75 -10.27
CA TYR A 33 -25.47 15.37 -10.67
C TYR A 33 -26.62 15.28 -11.66
N LYS A 34 -26.53 14.28 -12.56
CA LYS A 34 -27.61 13.95 -13.50
C LYS A 34 -28.78 13.22 -12.83
N SER A 35 -28.53 12.58 -11.69
CA SER A 35 -29.51 11.81 -10.91
C SER A 35 -29.06 11.72 -9.46
N ALA A 36 -30.01 11.50 -8.53
CA ALA A 36 -29.72 11.34 -7.11
C ALA A 36 -28.69 10.22 -6.85
N PRO A 37 -27.52 10.54 -6.27
CA PRO A 37 -26.53 9.53 -5.90
C PRO A 37 -27.10 8.53 -4.88
N GLY A 38 -26.79 7.25 -5.03
CA GLY A 38 -27.21 6.22 -4.08
C GLY A 38 -26.72 6.45 -2.64
N CYS A 39 -25.66 7.24 -2.46
CA CYS A 39 -25.18 7.63 -1.14
C CYS A 39 -26.15 8.55 -0.39
N PHE A 40 -26.98 9.36 -1.06
CA PHE A 40 -27.94 10.25 -0.38
C PHE A 40 -29.01 9.44 0.33
N LYS A 41 -29.60 8.47 -0.36
CA LYS A 41 -30.56 7.52 0.24
C LYS A 41 -29.95 6.74 1.40
N ARG A 42 -28.66 6.40 1.31
CA ARG A 42 -27.92 5.74 2.38
C ARG A 42 -27.75 6.65 3.60
N TRP A 43 -27.43 7.92 3.41
CA TRP A 43 -27.30 8.89 4.51
C TRP A 43 -28.62 9.10 5.24
N VAL A 44 -29.73 9.21 4.50
CA VAL A 44 -31.07 9.32 5.10
C VAL A 44 -31.36 8.12 6.01
N ARG A 45 -31.11 6.89 5.54
CA ARG A 45 -31.30 5.68 6.35
C ARG A 45 -30.37 5.63 7.57
N GLN A 46 -29.10 6.01 7.40
CA GLN A 46 -28.14 6.09 8.51
C GLN A 46 -28.61 7.07 9.58
N TYR A 47 -29.16 8.23 9.18
CA TYR A 47 -29.69 9.22 10.11
C TYR A 47 -30.96 8.74 10.82
N GLN A 48 -31.86 8.05 10.12
CA GLN A 48 -33.08 7.49 10.74
C GLN A 48 -32.76 6.45 11.82
N GLU A 49 -31.74 5.61 11.62
CA GLU A 49 -31.37 4.53 12.55
C GLU A 49 -30.38 4.96 13.64
N GLN A 50 -29.45 5.86 13.32
CA GLN A 50 -28.31 6.19 14.18
C GLN A 50 -28.25 7.68 14.56
N GLY A 51 -29.20 8.50 14.10
CA GLY A 51 -29.17 9.95 14.26
C GLY A 51 -27.98 10.61 13.56
N ALA A 52 -27.63 11.81 14.02
CA ALA A 52 -26.53 12.58 13.46
C ALA A 52 -25.16 11.87 13.58
N GLU A 53 -24.98 11.03 14.60
CA GLU A 53 -23.76 10.28 14.84
C GLU A 53 -23.43 9.28 13.71
N GLY A 54 -24.46 8.75 13.04
CA GLY A 54 -24.29 7.80 11.94
C GLY A 54 -23.63 8.39 10.69
N LEU A 55 -23.65 9.71 10.55
CA LEU A 55 -23.05 10.44 9.42
C LEU A 55 -21.62 10.91 9.69
N LEU A 56 -21.13 10.78 10.92
CA LEU A 56 -19.78 11.15 11.31
C LEU A 56 -18.76 10.28 10.58
N CYS A 57 -17.75 10.92 10.00
CA CYS A 57 -16.60 10.23 9.42
C CYS A 57 -15.76 9.60 10.55
N SER A 58 -15.73 8.27 10.63
CA SER A 58 -14.75 7.59 11.49
C SER A 58 -13.36 7.73 10.90
N ALA A 59 -12.36 8.01 11.75
CA ALA A 59 -10.98 8.28 11.34
C ALA A 59 -10.23 7.05 10.75
N GLY A 60 -10.87 5.88 10.65
CA GLY A 60 -10.26 4.67 10.12
C GLY A 60 -11.28 3.57 9.75
N ASN A 61 -10.74 2.41 9.34
CA ASN A 61 -11.52 1.22 9.01
C ASN A 61 -12.24 0.66 10.24
N LYS A 62 -13.53 0.34 10.10
CA LYS A 62 -14.25 -0.40 11.14
C LYS A 62 -13.73 -1.85 11.19
N SER A 63 -13.36 -2.30 12.38
CA SER A 63 -13.01 -3.70 12.63
C SER A 63 -14.26 -4.48 13.03
N TYR A 64 -14.39 -5.70 12.51
CA TYR A 64 -15.46 -6.62 12.86
C TYR A 64 -14.84 -7.97 13.21
N THR A 65 -15.26 -8.57 14.32
CA THR A 65 -14.85 -9.91 14.72
C THR A 65 -15.52 -10.97 13.84
N ALA A 66 -14.92 -12.15 13.75
CA ALA A 66 -15.47 -13.31 13.05
C ALA A 66 -16.84 -13.69 13.59
N GLU A 67 -17.00 -13.68 14.92
CA GLU A 67 -18.27 -13.95 15.60
C GLU A 67 -19.34 -12.95 15.19
N PHE A 68 -19.02 -11.64 15.21
CA PHE A 68 -19.95 -10.61 14.79
C PHE A 68 -20.37 -10.78 13.33
N LYS A 69 -19.41 -11.01 12.42
CA LYS A 69 -19.71 -11.24 11.01
C LYS A 69 -20.65 -12.44 10.82
N THR A 70 -20.43 -13.50 11.58
CA THR A 70 -21.25 -14.72 11.52
C THR A 70 -22.67 -14.45 12.02
N MET A 71 -22.81 -13.76 13.17
CA MET A 71 -24.10 -13.38 13.73
C MET A 71 -24.94 -12.54 12.75
N VAL A 72 -24.34 -11.54 12.10
CA VAL A 72 -25.08 -10.69 11.14
C VAL A 72 -25.46 -11.47 9.87
N VAL A 73 -24.60 -12.38 9.41
CA VAL A 73 -24.91 -13.26 8.26
C VAL A 73 -26.06 -14.20 8.59
N GLU A 74 -26.08 -14.81 9.78
CA GLU A 74 -27.18 -15.66 10.24
C GLU A 74 -28.48 -14.86 10.38
N GLU A 75 -28.41 -13.62 10.88
CA GLU A 75 -29.57 -12.73 10.94
C GLU A 75 -30.15 -12.45 9.55
N TYR A 76 -29.28 -12.22 8.56
CA TYR A 76 -29.69 -12.04 7.16
C TYR A 76 -30.29 -13.31 6.56
N LEU A 77 -29.67 -14.47 6.77
CA LEU A 77 -30.17 -15.77 6.27
C LEU A 77 -31.50 -16.17 6.92
N SER A 78 -31.72 -15.78 8.18
CA SER A 78 -32.99 -15.97 8.89
C SER A 78 -34.13 -15.04 8.42
N GLY A 79 -33.85 -14.12 7.50
CA GLY A 79 -34.84 -13.23 6.91
C GLY A 79 -35.30 -12.08 7.81
N LYS A 80 -34.52 -11.70 8.84
CA LYS A 80 -34.90 -10.63 9.79
C LYS A 80 -34.75 -9.20 9.23
N GLY A 81 -34.37 -9.04 7.98
CA GLY A 81 -34.32 -7.73 7.31
C GLY A 81 -33.57 -7.76 5.98
N SER A 82 -33.67 -6.66 5.24
CA SER A 82 -32.87 -6.49 4.01
C SER A 82 -31.39 -6.24 4.34
N ALA A 83 -30.51 -6.50 3.37
CA ALA A 83 -29.06 -6.25 3.56
C ALA A 83 -28.76 -4.78 3.89
N VAL A 84 -29.61 -3.85 3.45
CA VAL A 84 -29.45 -2.42 3.75
C VAL A 84 -29.91 -2.07 5.16
N GLU A 85 -31.02 -2.66 5.62
CA GLU A 85 -31.51 -2.49 6.99
C GLU A 85 -30.53 -3.07 8.01
N LEU A 86 -30.08 -4.31 7.80
CA LEU A 86 -29.12 -4.94 8.70
C LEU A 86 -27.78 -4.20 8.71
N ALA A 87 -27.33 -3.68 7.56
CA ALA A 87 -26.14 -2.86 7.52
C ALA A 87 -26.30 -1.56 8.33
N ALA A 88 -27.46 -0.91 8.25
CA ALA A 88 -27.74 0.28 9.04
C ALA A 88 -27.84 -0.03 10.55
N LYS A 89 -28.60 -1.06 10.93
CA LYS A 89 -28.78 -1.52 12.32
C LYS A 89 -27.46 -1.86 13.01
N HIS A 90 -26.60 -2.60 12.31
CA HIS A 90 -25.31 -3.08 12.82
C HIS A 90 -24.14 -2.11 12.58
N LYS A 91 -24.43 -0.88 12.15
CA LYS A 91 -23.42 0.17 11.85
C LYS A 91 -22.37 -0.28 10.81
N ILE A 92 -22.74 -1.18 9.90
CA ILE A 92 -21.91 -1.61 8.77
C ILE A 92 -21.87 -0.49 7.72
N SER A 93 -20.73 -0.31 7.07
CA SER A 93 -20.50 0.81 6.15
C SER A 93 -21.43 0.76 4.92
N THR A 94 -21.56 -0.40 4.29
CA THR A 94 -22.43 -0.62 3.12
C THR A 94 -23.05 -2.01 3.13
N ALA A 95 -24.20 -2.15 2.47
CA ALA A 95 -24.85 -3.44 2.26
C ALA A 95 -23.94 -4.43 1.50
N ASP A 96 -23.06 -3.92 0.63
CA ASP A 96 -22.10 -4.74 -0.11
C ASP A 96 -21.12 -5.48 0.82
N VAL A 97 -20.75 -4.89 1.96
CA VAL A 97 -19.90 -5.56 2.96
C VAL A 97 -20.61 -6.78 3.56
N LEU A 98 -21.89 -6.63 3.89
CA LEU A 98 -22.69 -7.75 4.40
C LEU A 98 -22.88 -8.83 3.32
N LEU A 99 -23.24 -8.45 2.09
CA LEU A 99 -23.39 -9.39 0.98
C LEU A 99 -22.09 -10.14 0.68
N HIS A 100 -20.94 -9.48 0.82
CA HIS A 100 -19.65 -10.13 0.72
C HIS A 100 -19.43 -11.18 1.82
N TRP A 101 -19.80 -10.88 3.07
CA TRP A 101 -19.74 -11.87 4.15
C TRP A 101 -20.65 -13.06 3.91
N VAL A 102 -21.89 -12.82 3.42
CA VAL A 102 -22.84 -13.88 3.04
C VAL A 102 -22.25 -14.76 1.93
N SER A 103 -21.63 -14.15 0.92
CA SER A 103 -20.98 -14.89 -0.16
C SER A 103 -19.83 -15.78 0.34
N LEU A 104 -19.00 -15.27 1.25
CA LEU A 104 -17.92 -16.07 1.87
C LEU A 104 -18.47 -17.22 2.72
N TYR A 105 -19.52 -16.95 3.50
CA TYR A 105 -20.20 -17.94 4.33
C TYR A 105 -20.79 -19.06 3.47
N ASN A 106 -21.51 -18.72 2.40
CA ASN A 106 -22.09 -19.69 1.45
C ASN A 106 -21.02 -20.51 0.71
N ALA A 107 -19.82 -19.97 0.53
CA ALA A 107 -18.68 -20.68 -0.04
C ALA A 107 -17.91 -21.55 0.99
N ASN A 108 -18.45 -21.75 2.20
CA ASN A 108 -17.81 -22.44 3.32
C ASN A 108 -16.42 -21.87 3.69
N ARG A 109 -16.18 -20.58 3.40
CA ARG A 109 -14.94 -19.90 3.78
C ARG A 109 -15.09 -19.31 5.18
N LYS A 110 -14.14 -19.57 6.07
CA LYS A 110 -14.13 -19.01 7.42
C LYS A 110 -14.05 -17.47 7.36
N LEU A 111 -15.04 -16.80 7.96
CA LEU A 111 -15.00 -15.37 8.20
C LEU A 111 -13.93 -15.11 9.27
N LYS A 112 -12.86 -14.41 8.90
CA LYS A 112 -11.74 -14.11 9.81
C LYS A 112 -11.95 -12.78 10.52
N ASP A 113 -11.34 -12.61 11.68
CA ASP A 113 -11.26 -11.31 12.36
C ASP A 113 -10.56 -10.26 11.47
N TYR A 114 -10.89 -8.99 11.70
CA TYR A 114 -10.10 -7.91 11.13
C TYR A 114 -8.70 -7.93 11.74
N ASN A 115 -7.70 -8.33 10.94
CA ASN A 115 -6.30 -8.27 11.32
C ASN A 115 -5.64 -7.08 10.60
N PRO A 116 -5.40 -5.95 11.31
CA PRO A 116 -4.73 -4.78 10.72
C PRO A 116 -3.23 -5.01 10.52
N LYS A 117 -2.67 -6.14 10.97
CA LYS A 117 -1.26 -6.46 10.69
C LYS A 117 -1.09 -6.40 9.20
N ARG A 118 -0.27 -5.43 8.77
CA ARG A 118 0.17 -5.30 7.40
C ARG A 118 0.74 -6.66 7.04
N GLU A 119 0.09 -7.27 6.08
CA GLU A 119 0.50 -8.46 5.39
C GLU A 119 2.05 -8.45 5.25
N VAL A 120 2.71 -9.59 5.50
CA VAL A 120 4.17 -9.78 5.71
C VAL A 120 5.08 -8.93 4.80
N TYR A 121 4.56 -8.52 3.64
CA TYR A 121 5.04 -7.49 2.74
C TYR A 121 5.47 -6.15 3.36
N MET A 122 4.93 -5.72 4.52
CA MET A 122 5.30 -4.43 5.15
C MET A 122 5.73 -4.52 6.61
N ALA A 123 6.25 -5.67 7.04
CA ALA A 123 6.98 -5.73 8.31
C ALA A 123 8.28 -4.91 8.18
N GLU A 124 8.44 -3.88 9.01
CA GLU A 124 9.73 -3.23 9.24
C GLU A 124 10.61 -4.17 10.08
N ALA A 125 11.08 -5.25 9.47
CA ALA A 125 12.06 -6.12 10.09
C ALA A 125 13.39 -5.33 10.22
N ARG A 126 13.53 -4.58 11.31
CA ARG A 126 14.74 -3.82 11.69
C ARG A 126 15.81 -4.69 12.34
N ARG A 127 15.58 -6.01 12.44
CA ARG A 127 16.53 -6.97 12.98
C ARG A 127 17.76 -7.04 12.07
N LYS A 128 18.95 -6.97 12.67
CA LYS A 128 20.20 -7.29 11.98
C LYS A 128 20.29 -8.81 11.85
N THR A 129 20.37 -9.29 10.61
CA THR A 129 20.59 -10.72 10.33
C THR A 129 22.05 -11.00 10.00
N THR A 130 22.58 -12.11 10.48
CA THR A 130 23.92 -12.61 10.13
C THR A 130 23.92 -13.29 8.75
N LEU A 131 25.11 -13.53 8.19
CA LEU A 131 25.23 -14.23 6.89
C LEU A 131 24.70 -15.66 6.98
N GLU A 132 25.06 -16.39 8.04
CA GLU A 132 24.62 -17.75 8.30
C GLU A 132 23.09 -17.85 8.44
N GLU A 133 22.47 -16.89 9.15
CA GLU A 133 21.01 -16.79 9.24
C GLU A 133 20.38 -16.60 7.85
N ARG A 134 20.94 -15.73 7.00
CA ARG A 134 20.44 -15.51 5.63
C ARG A 134 20.55 -16.77 4.77
N GLU A 135 21.65 -17.51 4.88
CA GLU A 135 21.84 -18.77 4.17
C GLU A 135 20.82 -19.83 4.61
N ALA A 136 20.60 -19.97 5.93
CA ALA A 136 19.60 -20.88 6.46
C ALA A 136 18.19 -20.53 5.98
N ILE A 137 17.83 -19.24 5.98
CA ILE A 137 16.53 -18.73 5.51
C ILE A 137 16.33 -19.03 4.02
N VAL A 138 17.36 -18.82 3.19
CA VAL A 138 17.29 -19.06 1.74
C VAL A 138 17.18 -20.56 1.44
N LYS A 139 18.00 -21.39 2.09
CA LYS A 139 17.96 -22.86 1.95
C LYS A 139 16.59 -23.39 2.36
N TYR A 140 16.05 -22.90 3.49
CA TYR A 140 14.69 -23.23 3.93
C TYR A 140 13.63 -22.83 2.89
N CYS A 141 13.70 -21.60 2.36
CA CYS A 141 12.75 -21.10 1.36
C CYS A 141 12.74 -21.96 0.08
N ILE A 142 13.92 -22.35 -0.41
CA ILE A 142 14.06 -23.17 -1.62
C ILE A 142 13.46 -24.58 -1.41
N VAL A 143 13.64 -25.16 -0.22
CA VAL A 143 13.07 -26.48 0.14
C VAL A 143 11.54 -26.43 0.28
N HIS A 144 10.98 -25.31 0.71
CA HIS A 144 9.53 -25.12 0.90
C HIS A 144 8.87 -24.47 -0.33
N ASP A 145 9.23 -24.92 -1.53
CA ASP A 145 8.64 -24.46 -2.80
C ASP A 145 8.64 -22.94 -3.00
N ARG A 146 9.64 -22.25 -2.42
CA ARG A 146 9.77 -20.78 -2.45
C ARG A 146 8.59 -20.08 -1.77
N ASP A 147 8.04 -20.64 -0.70
CA ASP A 147 7.07 -19.95 0.15
C ASP A 147 7.75 -18.83 0.96
N TYR A 148 7.90 -17.68 0.31
CA TYR A 148 8.48 -16.47 0.90
C TYR A 148 7.66 -15.95 2.08
N LYS A 149 6.34 -16.20 2.12
CA LYS A 149 5.43 -15.62 3.12
C LYS A 149 5.52 -16.38 4.43
N GLU A 150 5.50 -17.71 4.36
CA GLU A 150 5.72 -18.55 5.53
C GLU A 150 7.14 -18.44 6.03
N THR A 151 8.14 -18.48 5.12
CA THR A 151 9.55 -18.30 5.51
C THR A 151 9.77 -16.96 6.22
N ALA A 152 9.22 -15.87 5.69
CA ALA A 152 9.34 -14.56 6.33
C ALA A 152 8.69 -14.52 7.71
N SER A 153 7.56 -15.21 7.88
CA SER A 153 6.85 -15.28 9.16
C SER A 153 7.57 -16.16 10.19
N LEU A 154 8.18 -17.27 9.75
CA LEU A 154 8.90 -18.21 10.60
C LEU A 154 10.19 -17.60 11.16
N PHE A 155 10.94 -16.88 10.32
CA PHE A 155 12.23 -16.30 10.69
C PHE A 155 12.14 -14.84 11.17
N ASP A 156 10.93 -14.29 11.30
CA ASP A 156 10.69 -12.89 11.70
C ASP A 156 11.48 -11.88 10.84
N VAL A 157 11.46 -12.09 9.52
CA VAL A 157 12.11 -11.26 8.51
C VAL A 157 11.09 -10.74 7.51
N SER A 158 11.38 -9.62 6.84
CA SER A 158 10.49 -9.07 5.84
C SER A 158 10.42 -10.00 4.61
N TYR A 159 9.23 -10.14 4.03
CA TYR A 159 9.04 -10.81 2.73
C TYR A 159 10.05 -10.29 1.69
N SER A 160 10.25 -8.97 1.65
CA SER A 160 11.15 -8.31 0.70
C SER A 160 12.62 -8.74 0.88
N GLN A 161 13.02 -9.02 2.11
CA GLN A 161 14.37 -9.50 2.44
C GLN A 161 14.54 -10.95 1.96
N VAL A 162 13.60 -11.85 2.29
CA VAL A 162 13.65 -13.25 1.84
C VAL A 162 13.71 -13.33 0.32
N TYR A 163 12.83 -12.59 -0.38
CA TYR A 163 12.84 -12.55 -1.83
C TYR A 163 14.16 -12.04 -2.41
N SER A 164 14.70 -10.94 -1.86
CA SER A 164 15.98 -10.37 -2.29
C SER A 164 17.15 -11.33 -2.07
N TRP A 165 17.18 -12.02 -0.93
CA TRP A 165 18.21 -13.01 -0.61
C TRP A 165 18.13 -14.22 -1.54
N VAL A 166 16.95 -14.83 -1.72
CA VAL A 166 16.78 -15.97 -2.64
C VAL A 166 17.17 -15.59 -4.06
N LYS A 167 16.74 -14.41 -4.54
CA LYS A 167 17.13 -13.92 -5.87
C LYS A 167 18.64 -13.74 -6.04
N LYS A 168 19.34 -13.25 -5.01
CA LYS A 168 20.81 -13.10 -5.04
C LYS A 168 21.54 -14.44 -4.96
N TYR A 169 20.98 -15.38 -4.21
CA TYR A 169 21.49 -16.73 -4.11
C TYR A 169 21.33 -17.50 -5.43
N ASP A 170 20.19 -17.39 -6.10
CA ASP A 170 19.98 -17.98 -7.44
C ASP A 170 20.97 -17.43 -8.48
N ALA A 171 21.39 -16.15 -8.36
CA ALA A 171 22.30 -15.52 -9.31
C ALA A 171 23.78 -15.81 -9.04
N ASN A 172 24.21 -15.71 -7.77
CA ASN A 172 25.63 -15.69 -7.39
C ASN A 172 25.98 -16.70 -6.28
N GLY A 173 25.06 -17.58 -5.91
CA GLY A 173 25.22 -18.51 -4.79
C GLY A 173 25.42 -17.79 -3.45
N GLU A 174 26.18 -18.41 -2.55
CA GLU A 174 26.47 -17.88 -1.20
C GLU A 174 27.16 -16.49 -1.25
N THR A 175 27.99 -16.23 -2.27
CA THR A 175 28.67 -14.94 -2.45
C THR A 175 27.72 -13.76 -2.72
N GLY A 176 26.48 -14.05 -3.14
CA GLY A 176 25.42 -13.06 -3.35
C GLY A 176 24.76 -12.57 -2.06
N LEU A 177 24.86 -13.30 -0.96
CA LEU A 177 24.25 -12.95 0.34
C LEU A 177 25.13 -12.02 1.20
N VAL A 178 26.41 -11.88 0.82
CA VAL A 178 27.38 -10.97 1.45
C VAL A 178 26.98 -9.52 1.21
N ASP A 179 26.93 -8.71 2.28
CA ASP A 179 26.61 -7.29 2.17
C ASP A 179 27.83 -6.52 1.65
N ARG A 180 27.79 -6.09 0.38
CA ARG A 180 28.85 -5.29 -0.27
C ARG A 180 28.53 -3.79 -0.31
N ARG A 181 27.52 -3.33 0.43
CA ARG A 181 27.17 -1.91 0.46
C ARG A 181 28.33 -1.09 1.04
N GLY A 182 28.80 -0.09 0.29
CA GLY A 182 29.91 0.77 0.68
C GLY A 182 31.31 0.17 0.53
N HIS A 183 31.43 -1.08 0.07
CA HIS A 183 32.70 -1.71 -0.23
C HIS A 183 32.91 -1.73 -1.75
N HIS A 184 33.83 -0.90 -2.26
CA HIS A 184 34.28 -1.02 -3.64
C HIS A 184 35.10 -2.31 -3.78
N LYS A 185 34.96 -3.01 -4.93
CA LYS A 185 35.88 -4.09 -5.30
C LYS A 185 37.31 -3.53 -5.29
N ALA A 186 38.21 -4.19 -4.59
CA ALA A 186 39.63 -3.85 -4.62
C ALA A 186 40.19 -4.11 -6.04
N ASP A 187 41.24 -3.39 -6.44
CA ASP A 187 41.74 -3.37 -7.84
C ASP A 187 42.21 -4.76 -8.35
N ASP A 188 42.46 -5.70 -7.44
CA ASP A 188 42.81 -7.10 -7.66
C ASP A 188 41.61 -8.00 -7.99
N GLU A 189 40.37 -7.57 -7.71
CA GLU A 189 39.12 -8.29 -8.06
C GLU A 189 38.44 -7.75 -9.33
N VAL A 190 39.00 -6.73 -9.97
CA VAL A 190 38.40 -6.02 -11.11
C VAL A 190 38.98 -6.55 -12.42
N ASP A 191 38.11 -7.03 -13.31
CA ASP A 191 38.47 -7.48 -14.66
C ASP A 191 39.24 -6.38 -15.41
N GLU A 192 40.22 -6.76 -16.24
CA GLU A 192 41.17 -5.84 -16.88
C GLU A 192 40.44 -4.72 -17.66
N LEU A 193 39.31 -5.08 -18.27
CA LEU A 193 38.44 -4.16 -19.00
C LEU A 193 37.85 -3.06 -18.11
N GLU A 194 37.47 -3.39 -16.88
CA GLU A 194 36.86 -2.45 -15.95
C GLU A 194 37.93 -1.54 -15.31
N ARG A 195 39.15 -2.04 -15.10
CA ARG A 195 40.31 -1.22 -14.72
C ARG A 195 40.64 -0.18 -15.81
N LEU A 196 40.72 -0.62 -17.07
CA LEU A 196 41.00 0.26 -18.21
C LEU A 196 39.91 1.33 -18.39
N ARG A 197 38.63 1.01 -18.13
CA ARG A 197 37.55 2.02 -18.18
C ARG A 197 37.70 3.09 -17.11
N ARG A 198 38.07 2.71 -15.88
CA ARG A 198 38.32 3.68 -14.79
C ARG A 198 39.49 4.60 -15.13
N GLU A 199 40.57 4.04 -15.67
CA GLU A 199 41.72 4.81 -16.10
C GLU A 199 41.39 5.75 -17.27
N ASN A 200 40.59 5.28 -18.24
CA ASN A 200 40.17 6.11 -19.37
C ASN A 200 39.33 7.31 -18.92
N ILE A 201 38.42 7.12 -17.96
CA ILE A 201 37.64 8.22 -17.37
C ILE A 201 38.57 9.24 -16.70
N ARG A 202 39.52 8.76 -15.89
CA ARG A 202 40.49 9.63 -15.21
C ARG A 202 41.34 10.43 -16.19
N LEU A 203 41.84 9.79 -17.24
CA LEU A 203 42.64 10.44 -18.28
C LEU A 203 41.82 11.47 -19.07
N LYS A 204 40.55 11.17 -19.38
CA LYS A 204 39.65 12.12 -20.06
C LYS A 204 39.42 13.38 -19.24
N SER A 205 39.13 13.26 -17.94
CA SER A 205 38.96 14.43 -17.08
C SER A 205 40.23 15.27 -16.97
N GLN A 206 41.42 14.65 -16.92
CA GLN A 206 42.69 15.39 -16.95
C GLN A 206 42.93 16.11 -18.28
N LEU A 207 42.49 15.51 -19.39
CA LEU A 207 42.62 16.10 -20.71
C LEU A 207 41.69 17.31 -20.86
N GLU A 208 40.44 17.20 -20.42
CA GLU A 208 39.46 18.29 -20.38
C GLU A 208 39.94 19.46 -19.51
N GLU A 209 40.52 19.18 -18.34
CA GLU A 209 41.08 20.21 -17.45
C GLU A 209 42.24 20.97 -18.11
N LYS A 210 43.13 20.25 -18.81
CA LYS A 210 44.23 20.87 -19.56
C LYS A 210 43.74 21.68 -20.74
N ASP A 211 42.76 21.20 -21.48
CA ASP A 211 42.17 21.93 -22.60
C ASP A 211 41.50 23.23 -22.13
N MET A 212 40.75 23.18 -21.03
CA MET A 212 40.17 24.38 -20.41
C MET A 212 41.25 25.37 -19.98
N ALA A 213 42.36 24.91 -19.37
CA ALA A 213 43.46 25.77 -18.97
C ALA A 213 44.13 26.47 -20.18
N VAL A 214 44.29 25.74 -21.29
CA VAL A 214 44.83 26.29 -22.54
C VAL A 214 43.90 27.37 -23.11
N GLU A 215 42.59 27.12 -23.14
CA GLU A 215 41.59 28.08 -23.62
C GLU A 215 41.56 29.36 -22.76
N LEU A 216 41.67 29.23 -21.44
CA LEU A 216 41.78 30.38 -20.54
C LEU A 216 43.05 31.20 -20.79
N LEU A 217 44.19 30.54 -21.02
CA LEU A 217 45.45 31.22 -21.34
C LEU A 217 45.40 31.94 -22.69
N LYS A 218 44.71 31.37 -23.70
CA LYS A 218 44.50 32.05 -24.99
C LYS A 218 43.68 33.32 -24.80
N LYS A 219 42.56 33.25 -24.06
CA LYS A 219 41.73 34.43 -23.75
C LYS A 219 42.51 35.50 -22.99
N ALA A 220 43.31 35.12 -21.99
CA ALA A 220 44.13 36.08 -21.24
C ALA A 220 45.10 36.86 -22.15
N LYS A 221 45.74 36.18 -23.11
CA LYS A 221 46.63 36.82 -24.09
C LYS A 221 45.90 37.74 -25.08
N GLU A 222 44.63 37.47 -25.38
CA GLU A 222 43.82 38.36 -26.22
C GLU A 222 43.47 39.66 -25.47
N PHE A 223 43.18 39.58 -24.16
CA PHE A 223 42.95 40.76 -23.33
C PHE A 223 44.20 41.62 -23.13
N GLU A 224 45.39 41.03 -23.07
CA GLU A 224 46.67 41.78 -22.98
C GLU A 224 47.08 42.47 -24.29
N ARG A 225 46.45 42.13 -25.43
CA ARG A 225 46.74 42.69 -26.76
C ARG A 225 45.75 43.77 -27.20
N MET A 226 44.70 44.03 -26.41
CA MET A 226 43.77 45.17 -26.56
C MET A 226 44.23 46.35 -25.71
#